data_AF-A0A318T2H5-F1
#
_entry.id   AF-A0A318T2H5-F1
#
_cell.length_a   1.000
_cell.length_b   1.000
_cell.length_c   1.000
_cell.angle_alpha   90.00
_cell.angle_beta   90.00
_cell.angle_gamma   90.00
#
_symmetry.space_group_name_H-M   'P 1'
#
loop_
_entity.id
_entity.type
_entity.pdbx_description
1 polymer ?
#
loop_
_entity_poly.entity_id
_entity_poly.type
_entity_poly.pdbx_seq_one_letter_code
_entity_poly.pdbx_strand_id
1 'polypeptide(L)' 'MLYLLALLLPPVSIMLTGRVILGLVVLIIWLPAVLISGGLGHPIFIILAWLIIHQSSTNRSNDKLARAMKGRRD' A
#
# COMPACT_ATOMS: atom_id res chain seq x y z
N MET A 1 -13.14 -27.22 -3.28
CA MET A 1 -12.44 -26.22 -4.13
C MET A 1 -11.67 -25.28 -3.22
N LEU A 2 -10.41 -24.99 -3.52
CA LEU A 2 -9.47 -24.28 -2.63
C LEU A 2 -9.71 -22.75 -2.60
N TYR A 3 -10.96 -22.31 -2.50
CA TYR A 3 -11.33 -20.88 -2.54
C TYR A 3 -10.85 -20.11 -1.31
N LEU A 4 -10.89 -20.73 -0.13
CA LEU A 4 -10.38 -20.13 1.09
C LEU A 4 -8.87 -19.85 1.00
N LEU A 5 -8.13 -20.77 0.40
CA LEU A 5 -6.70 -20.60 0.18
C LEU A 5 -6.44 -19.48 -0.83
N ALA A 6 -7.23 -19.41 -1.91
CA ALA A 6 -7.13 -18.35 -2.92
C ALA A 6 -7.50 -16.96 -2.36
N LEU A 7 -8.37 -16.88 -1.35
CA LEU A 7 -8.76 -15.62 -0.73
C LEU A 7 -7.71 -15.08 0.24
N LEU A 8 -6.98 -15.97 0.93
CA LEU A 8 -5.89 -15.62 1.83
C LEU A 8 -4.53 -15.54 1.14
N LEU A 9 -4.34 -16.15 -0.03
CA LEU A 9 -3.07 -16.17 -0.75
C LEU A 9 -2.49 -14.77 -1.00
N PRO A 10 -3.27 -13.79 -1.48
CA PRO A 10 -2.73 -12.46 -1.81
C PRO A 10 -2.14 -11.72 -0.61
N PRO A 11 -2.85 -11.53 0.52
CA PRO A 11 -2.26 -10.88 1.69
C PRO A 11 -1.12 -11.71 2.31
N VAL A 12 -1.26 -13.04 2.39
CA VAL A 12 -0.24 -13.92 2.98
C VAL A 12 1.05 -13.93 2.17
N SER A 13 0.97 -13.94 0.84
CA SER A 13 2.14 -13.89 -0.06
C SER A 13 2.94 -12.59 0.11
N ILE A 14 2.26 -11.46 0.30
CA ILE A 14 2.92 -10.15 0.50
C ILE A 14 3.60 -10.10 1.86
N MET A 15 2.98 -10.67 2.89
CA MET A 15 3.60 -10.78 4.22
C MET A 15 4.83 -11.71 4.19
N LEU A 16 4.78 -12.82 3.45
CA LEU A 16 5.91 -13.74 3.28
C LEU A 16 7.10 -13.12 2.54
N THR A 17 6.87 -12.12 1.69
CA THR A 17 7.91 -11.40 0.94
C THR A 17 8.66 -10.36 1.79
N GLY A 18 8.35 -10.25 3.10
CA GLY A 18 8.99 -9.32 4.03
C GLY A 18 8.42 -7.90 4.00
N ARG A 19 7.34 -7.66 3.24
CA ARG A 19 6.65 -6.36 3.15
C ARG A 19 5.43 -6.33 4.08
N VAL A 20 5.66 -6.53 5.37
CA VAL A 20 4.60 -6.67 6.40
C VAL A 20 3.64 -5.48 6.44
N ILE A 21 4.15 -4.26 6.33
CA ILE A 21 3.33 -3.03 6.32
C ILE A 21 2.41 -3.00 5.09
N LEU A 22 2.95 -3.38 3.92
CA LEU A 22 2.19 -3.44 2.67
C LEU A 22 1.12 -4.55 2.74
N GLY A 23 1.48 -5.70 3.32
CA GLY A 23 0.56 -6.83 3.53
C GLY A 23 -0.61 -6.46 4.44
N LEU A 24 -0.35 -5.68 5.50
CA LEU A 24 -1.41 -5.20 6.42
C LEU A 24 -2.35 -4.20 5.73
N VAL A 25 -1.81 -3.26 4.95
CA VAL A 25 -2.60 -2.33 4.14
C VAL A 25 -3.46 -3.09 3.13
N VAL A 26 -2.87 -4.09 2.46
CA VAL A 26 -3.61 -4.95 1.53
C VAL A 26 -4.69 -5.72 2.27
N LEU A 27 -4.43 -6.30 3.44
CA LEU A 27 -5.45 -7.03 4.22
C LEU A 27 -6.65 -6.14 4.59
N ILE A 28 -6.40 -4.92 5.08
CA ILE A 28 -7.44 -3.96 5.49
C ILE A 28 -8.28 -3.48 4.31
N ILE A 29 -7.68 -3.37 3.13
CA ILE A 29 -8.37 -2.99 1.89
C ILE A 29 -9.11 -4.19 1.28
N TRP A 30 -8.50 -5.37 1.37
CA TRP A 30 -8.96 -6.61 0.77
C TRP A 30 -10.23 -7.14 1.44
N LEU A 31 -10.26 -7.14 2.77
CA LEU A 31 -11.39 -7.67 3.55
C LEU A 31 -12.74 -6.97 3.24
N PRO A 32 -12.84 -5.63 3.24
CA PRO A 32 -14.06 -4.94 2.84
C PRO A 32 -14.30 -4.98 1.32
N ALA A 33 -13.27 -5.05 0.48
CA ALA A 33 -13.44 -5.15 -0.97
C ALA A 33 -14.12 -6.46 -1.40
N VAL A 34 -13.75 -7.57 -0.75
CA VAL A 34 -14.38 -8.88 -0.95
C VAL A 34 -15.83 -8.88 -0.47
N LEU A 35 -16.11 -8.16 0.64
CA LEU A 35 -17.44 -8.14 1.26
C LEU A 35 -18.44 -7.20 0.56
N ILE A 36 -17.98 -6.04 0.08
CA ILE A 36 -18.86 -4.97 -0.43
C ILE A 36 -19.10 -5.07 -1.94
N SER A 37 -18.10 -5.51 -2.73
CA SER A 37 -18.15 -5.24 -4.17
C SER A 37 -18.52 -6.42 -5.06
N GLY A 38 -18.22 -7.67 -4.68
CA GLY A 38 -18.35 -8.80 -5.60
C GLY A 38 -17.58 -8.65 -6.94
N GLY A 39 -16.71 -7.63 -7.10
CA GLY A 39 -15.80 -7.48 -8.25
C GLY A 39 -15.82 -6.18 -9.08
N LEU A 40 -16.55 -5.11 -8.73
CA LEU A 40 -16.72 -3.93 -9.61
C LEU A 40 -16.06 -2.62 -9.16
N GLY A 41 -15.63 -2.49 -7.91
CA GLY A 41 -14.95 -1.30 -7.37
C GLY A 41 -13.42 -1.28 -7.54
N HIS A 42 -12.86 -2.15 -8.37
CA HIS A 42 -11.42 -2.43 -8.41
C HIS A 42 -10.52 -1.27 -8.87
N PRO A 43 -10.80 -0.55 -9.97
CA PRO A 43 -9.81 0.33 -10.57
C PRO A 43 -9.61 1.62 -9.78
N ILE A 44 -10.71 2.22 -9.31
CA ILE A 44 -10.69 3.52 -8.64
C ILE A 44 -9.94 3.44 -7.30
N PHE A 45 -10.08 2.31 -6.61
CA PHE A 45 -9.49 2.09 -5.29
C PHE A 45 -7.97 1.83 -5.38
N ILE A 46 -7.54 1.08 -6.40
CA ILE A 46 -6.12 0.84 -6.67
C ILE A 46 -5.41 2.13 -7.08
N ILE A 47 -6.05 2.95 -7.91
CA ILE A 47 -5.49 4.24 -8.35
C ILE A 47 -5.34 5.19 -7.16
N LEU A 48 -6.33 5.27 -6.27
CA LEU A 48 -6.26 6.13 -5.09
C LEU A 48 -5.19 5.66 -4.09
N ALA A 49 -5.08 4.35 -3.87
CA ALA A 49 -4.03 3.77 -3.02
C ALA A 49 -2.62 3.97 -3.61
N TRP A 50 -2.47 3.82 -4.93
CA TRP A 50 -1.21 4.10 -5.63
C TRP A 50 -0.79 5.56 -5.48
N LEU A 51 -1.74 6.49 -5.62
CA LEU A 51 -1.49 7.93 -5.47
C LEU A 51 -0.99 8.26 -4.05
N ILE A 52 -1.63 7.71 -3.02
CA ILE A 52 -1.26 7.94 -1.61
C ILE A 52 0.14 7.40 -1.30
N ILE A 53 0.47 6.19 -1.78
CA ILE A 53 1.80 5.59 -1.57
C ILE A 53 2.88 6.39 -2.31
N HIS A 54 2.60 6.82 -3.54
CA HIS A 54 3.54 7.60 -4.34
C HIS A 54 3.82 8.97 -3.71
N GLN A 55 2.80 9.65 -3.17
CA GLN A 55 3.00 10.89 -2.43
C GLN A 55 3.85 10.69 -1.16
N SER A 56 3.63 9.62 -0.40
CA SER A 56 4.41 9.33 0.81
C SER A 56 5.89 9.02 0.51
N SER A 57 6.21 8.48 -0.66
CA SER A 57 7.59 8.24 -1.11
C SER A 57 8.31 9.54 -1.47
N THR A 58 7.63 10.48 -2.13
CA THR A 58 8.21 11.76 -2.55
C THR A 58 8.50 12.69 -1.37
N ASN A 59 7.66 12.69 -0.32
CA ASN A 59 7.83 13.58 0.81
C ASN A 59 9.15 13.36 1.57
N ARG A 60 9.60 12.09 1.66
CA ARG A 60 10.86 11.72 2.31
C ARG A 60 12.11 12.28 1.61
N SER A 61 12.04 12.51 0.30
CA SER A 61 13.13 13.09 -0.49
C SER A 61 13.24 14.60 -0.28
N ASN A 62 12.09 15.27 -0.08
CA ASN A 62 12.04 16.71 0.13
C ASN A 62 12.58 17.09 1.53
N ASP A 63 12.29 16.27 2.54
CA ASP A 63 12.81 16.47 3.90
C ASP A 63 14.34 16.36 4.00
N LYS A 64 14.93 15.44 3.23
CA LYS A 64 16.40 15.27 3.18
C LYS A 64 17.07 16.47 2.49
N LEU A 65 16.45 16.99 1.43
CA LEU A 65 16.94 18.16 0.71
C LEU A 65 16.82 19.44 1.56
N ALA A 66 15.71 19.59 2.29
CA ALA A 66 15.49 20.72 3.19
C ALA A 66 16.51 20.73 4.35
N ARG A 67 16.88 19.56 4.89
CA ARG A 67 17.95 19.44 5.90
C ARG A 67 19.33 19.73 5.32
N ALA A 68 19.64 19.27 4.10
CA ALA A 68 20.91 19.56 3.43
C ALA A 68 21.08 21.06 3.10
N MET A 69 20.00 21.77 2.78
CA MET A 69 20.03 23.22 2.53
C MET A 69 20.07 24.06 3.81
N LYS A 70 19.72 23.49 4.97
CA LYS A 70 19.77 24.20 6.26
C LYS A 70 21.20 24.35 6.78
N GLY A 71 22.02 23.29 6.70
CA GLY A 71 23.41 23.26 7.21
C GLY A 71 24.47 23.87 6.28
N ARG A 72 24.06 24.71 5.32
CA ARG A 72 24.95 25.40 4.36
C ARG A 72 24.79 26.92 4.44
N ARG A 73 24.00 27.39 5.41
CA ARG A 73 23.61 28.81 5.59
C ARG A 73 24.13 29.40 6.91
N ASP A 74 24.76 28.58 7.72
CA ASP A 74 25.56 28.82 8.92
C ASP A 74 27.06 28.74 8.60
#